data_AF-A0A7X6PGM9-F1
#
_entry.id   AF-A0A7X6PGM9-F1
#
_cell.length_a   1.000
_cell.length_b   1.000
_cell.length_c   1.000
_cell.angle_alpha   90.00
_cell.angle_beta   90.00
_cell.angle_gamma   90.00
#
_symmetry.space_group_name_H-M   'P 1'
#
loop_
_entity.id
_entity.type
_entity.pdbx_description
1 polymer ?
#
loop_
_entity_poly.entity_id
_entity_poly.type
_entity_poly.pdbx_seq_one_letter_code
_entity_poly.pdbx_strand_id
1 'polypeptide(L)'
;VEGYRAYAGWALPKKKTFANQNLQDDVDAETIYNMLEYEIVPAYYSFDDNGVPVEWISHIKNTMVKVAPEFTMKRQLDDYYNKYYSGLFERNKYLIANNFEKAKELSAWKKRITEEWDNIEVLNYSFEMPDGNIYHSGHDYKAEIALDIKNIPKENVGVEFIVTHMSKKGRHEFVNSQEFSLVSCKGGKCLYRVKLIPEKAGAFSYGIRIYPRHEDLPHKQDFYLLRWID
;
A
#
# COMPACT_ATOMS: atom_id res chain seq x y z
N VAL A 1 -13.79 -11.42 -4.61
CA VAL A 1 -13.20 -12.61 -5.27
C VAL A 1 -12.60 -12.16 -6.58
N GLU A 2 -11.44 -12.70 -6.97
CA GLU A 2 -10.58 -12.16 -8.03
C GLU A 2 -11.29 -11.99 -9.39
N GLY A 3 -12.04 -13.01 -9.84
CA GLY A 3 -12.76 -12.98 -11.13
C GLY A 3 -14.24 -12.60 -11.06
N TYR A 4 -14.80 -12.31 -9.88
CA TYR A 4 -16.23 -12.04 -9.76
C TYR A 4 -16.61 -10.69 -10.37
N ARG A 5 -17.66 -10.71 -11.17
CA ARG A 5 -18.35 -9.52 -11.70
C ARG A 5 -19.84 -9.79 -11.62
N ALA A 6 -20.61 -8.76 -11.26
CA ALA A 6 -22.06 -8.87 -11.22
C ALA A 6 -22.60 -9.36 -12.57
N TYR A 7 -23.51 -10.34 -12.51
CA TYR A 7 -24.13 -11.01 -13.66
C TYR A 7 -23.19 -11.83 -14.54
N ALA A 8 -21.93 -12.06 -14.14
CA ALA A 8 -20.94 -12.84 -14.90
C ALA A 8 -20.57 -14.16 -14.18
N GLY A 9 -21.53 -14.74 -13.47
CA GLY A 9 -21.36 -15.92 -12.62
C GLY A 9 -21.43 -15.58 -11.13
N TRP A 10 -20.98 -16.54 -10.32
CA TRP A 10 -21.14 -16.51 -8.88
C TRP A 10 -19.81 -16.67 -8.14
N ALA A 11 -19.78 -16.30 -6.87
CA ALA A 11 -18.60 -16.43 -6.04
C ALA A 11 -18.96 -16.52 -4.55
N LEU A 12 -18.16 -17.27 -3.80
CA LEU A 12 -18.26 -17.31 -2.34
C LEU A 12 -17.53 -16.13 -1.70
N PRO A 13 -18.03 -15.60 -0.56
CA PRO A 13 -17.33 -14.56 0.17
C PRO A 13 -15.91 -15.00 0.56
N LYS A 14 -14.89 -14.17 0.27
CA LYS A 14 -13.51 -14.46 0.69
C LYS A 14 -13.31 -14.32 2.21
N LYS A 15 -14.14 -13.52 2.88
CA LYS A 15 -14.02 -13.21 4.30
C LYS A 15 -14.70 -14.30 5.11
N LYS A 16 -13.96 -14.95 6.01
CA LYS A 16 -14.51 -15.90 6.97
C LYS A 16 -15.42 -15.21 7.98
N THR A 17 -16.53 -15.84 8.28
CA THR A 17 -17.48 -15.46 9.33
C THR A 17 -17.09 -16.11 10.65
N PHE A 18 -16.62 -17.36 10.61
CA PHE A 18 -16.25 -18.14 11.80
C PHE A 18 -14.76 -18.44 11.86
N ALA A 19 -14.22 -18.50 13.09
CA ALA A 19 -12.85 -18.92 13.34
C ALA A 19 -12.70 -20.46 13.29
N ASN A 20 -13.76 -21.18 13.69
CA ASN A 20 -13.84 -22.63 13.59
C ASN A 20 -14.07 -23.02 12.13
N GLN A 21 -13.23 -23.91 11.59
CA GLN A 21 -13.30 -24.32 10.19
C GLN A 21 -14.57 -25.10 9.87
N ASN A 22 -14.99 -26.02 10.74
CA ASN A 22 -16.19 -26.84 10.48
C ASN A 22 -17.45 -25.96 10.40
N LEU A 23 -17.58 -24.97 11.29
CA LEU A 23 -18.70 -24.01 11.24
C LEU A 23 -18.64 -23.13 9.99
N GLN A 24 -17.45 -22.79 9.50
CA GLN A 24 -17.32 -22.05 8.25
C GLN A 24 -17.73 -22.92 7.05
N ASP A 25 -17.34 -24.20 7.06
CA ASP A 25 -17.69 -25.15 6.00
C ASP A 25 -19.20 -25.39 5.92
N ASP A 26 -19.89 -25.50 7.06
CA ASP A 26 -21.36 -25.65 7.11
C ASP A 26 -22.08 -24.46 6.44
N VAL A 27 -21.62 -23.24 6.73
CA VAL A 27 -22.19 -21.99 6.18
C VAL A 27 -21.85 -21.82 4.71
N ASP A 28 -20.62 -22.16 4.31
CA ASP A 28 -20.21 -22.13 2.91
C ASP A 28 -21.01 -23.16 2.10
N ALA A 29 -21.28 -24.35 2.66
CA ALA A 29 -22.11 -25.37 2.05
C ALA A 29 -23.57 -24.90 1.89
N GLU A 30 -24.17 -24.32 2.92
CA GLU A 30 -25.51 -23.73 2.84
C GLU A 30 -25.59 -22.63 1.77
N THR A 31 -24.56 -21.78 1.69
CA THR A 31 -24.46 -20.75 0.65
C THR A 31 -24.41 -21.35 -0.75
N ILE A 32 -23.64 -22.42 -0.95
CA ILE A 32 -23.57 -23.14 -2.24
C ILE A 32 -24.93 -23.75 -2.58
N TYR A 33 -25.60 -24.42 -1.63
CA TYR A 33 -26.89 -25.05 -1.88
C TYR A 33 -27.95 -24.02 -2.25
N ASN A 34 -28.03 -22.91 -1.53
CA ASN A 34 -28.94 -21.81 -1.85
C ASN A 34 -28.66 -21.22 -3.25
N MET A 35 -27.39 -21.00 -3.58
CA MET A 35 -26.99 -20.51 -4.89
C MET A 35 -27.35 -21.49 -6.01
N LEU A 36 -27.20 -22.79 -5.77
CA LEU A 36 -27.62 -23.81 -6.73
C LEU A 36 -29.14 -23.82 -6.92
N GLU A 37 -29.90 -23.88 -5.82
CA GLU A 37 -31.36 -24.02 -5.84
C GLU A 37 -32.07 -22.79 -6.42
N TYR A 38 -31.67 -21.60 -6.01
CA TYR A 38 -32.41 -20.38 -6.31
C TYR A 38 -31.84 -19.56 -7.47
N GLU A 39 -30.58 -19.78 -7.87
CA GLU A 39 -29.93 -18.99 -8.93
C GLU A 39 -29.47 -19.85 -10.11
N ILE A 40 -28.58 -20.83 -9.88
CA ILE A 40 -27.89 -21.56 -10.96
C ILE A 40 -28.84 -22.53 -11.68
N VAL A 41 -29.58 -23.35 -10.94
CA VAL A 41 -30.50 -24.34 -11.53
C VAL A 41 -31.62 -23.63 -12.31
N PRO A 42 -32.31 -22.61 -11.75
CA PRO A 42 -33.30 -21.84 -12.52
C PRO A 42 -32.73 -21.20 -13.78
N ALA A 43 -31.57 -20.54 -13.69
CA ALA A 43 -30.95 -19.90 -14.85
C ALA A 43 -30.63 -20.91 -15.97
N TYR A 44 -30.15 -22.11 -15.62
CA TYR A 44 -29.78 -23.16 -16.57
C TYR A 44 -30.98 -23.81 -17.26
N TYR A 45 -32.09 -24.05 -16.53
CA TYR A 45 -33.26 -24.74 -17.06
C TYR A 45 -34.38 -23.79 -17.56
N SER A 46 -34.18 -22.47 -17.50
CA SER A 46 -35.13 -21.45 -17.99
C SER A 46 -35.01 -21.28 -19.52
N PHE A 47 -35.57 -22.23 -20.28
CA PHE A 47 -35.56 -22.24 -21.74
C PHE A 47 -36.67 -21.36 -22.34
N ASP A 48 -36.34 -20.66 -23.41
CA ASP A 48 -37.32 -19.98 -24.27
C ASP A 48 -38.00 -20.96 -25.26
N ASP A 49 -38.93 -20.44 -26.07
CA ASP A 49 -39.65 -21.22 -27.10
C ASP A 49 -38.73 -21.87 -28.15
N ASN A 50 -37.47 -21.42 -28.27
CA ASN A 50 -36.47 -21.98 -29.17
C ASN A 50 -35.55 -22.98 -28.47
N GLY A 51 -35.78 -23.29 -27.19
CA GLY A 51 -34.95 -24.19 -26.40
C GLY A 51 -33.63 -23.58 -25.93
N VAL A 52 -33.55 -22.24 -25.82
CA VAL A 52 -32.34 -21.53 -25.37
C VAL A 52 -32.50 -21.09 -23.91
N PRO A 53 -31.55 -21.43 -23.01
CA PRO A 53 -31.61 -20.98 -21.63
C PRO A 53 -31.08 -19.53 -21.53
N VAL A 54 -31.96 -18.56 -21.77
CA VAL A 54 -31.57 -17.16 -22.03
C VAL A 54 -30.76 -16.56 -20.88
N GLU A 55 -31.15 -16.84 -19.64
CA GLU A 55 -30.47 -16.34 -18.45
C GLU A 55 -29.06 -16.94 -18.30
N TRP A 56 -28.92 -18.26 -18.45
CA TRP A 56 -27.62 -18.93 -18.46
C TRP A 56 -26.69 -18.40 -19.56
N ILE A 57 -27.21 -18.22 -20.78
CA ILE A 57 -26.45 -17.66 -21.90
C ILE A 57 -26.01 -16.22 -21.61
N SER A 58 -26.86 -15.43 -20.93
CA SER A 58 -26.50 -14.07 -20.49
C SER A 58 -25.29 -14.10 -19.55
N HIS A 59 -25.24 -15.03 -18.59
CA HIS A 59 -24.07 -15.20 -17.72
C HIS A 59 -22.81 -15.56 -18.51
N ILE A 60 -22.87 -16.52 -19.43
CA ILE A 60 -21.73 -16.90 -20.28
C ILE A 60 -21.21 -15.69 -21.07
N LYS A 61 -22.10 -14.96 -21.75
CA LYS A 61 -21.74 -13.76 -22.52
C LYS A 61 -21.13 -12.68 -21.62
N ASN A 62 -21.70 -12.45 -20.44
CA ASN A 62 -21.15 -11.53 -19.47
C ASN A 62 -19.75 -11.96 -18.97
N THR A 63 -19.50 -13.24 -18.75
CA THR A 63 -18.16 -13.76 -18.41
C THR A 63 -17.16 -13.50 -19.55
N MET A 64 -17.55 -13.77 -20.80
CA MET A 64 -16.70 -13.50 -21.96
C MET A 64 -16.36 -12.02 -22.12
N VAL A 65 -17.29 -11.11 -21.81
CA VAL A 65 -17.10 -9.66 -21.98
C VAL A 65 -16.43 -9.00 -20.77
N LYS A 66 -16.80 -9.40 -19.54
CA LYS A 66 -16.41 -8.68 -18.31
C LYS A 66 -15.26 -9.35 -17.56
N VAL A 67 -15.02 -10.64 -17.79
CA VAL A 67 -14.02 -11.42 -17.05
C VAL A 67 -12.87 -11.81 -17.97
N ALA A 68 -13.14 -12.50 -19.09
CA ALA A 68 -12.08 -13.03 -19.94
C ALA A 68 -11.01 -12.01 -20.39
N PRO A 69 -11.34 -10.73 -20.72
CA PRO A 69 -10.32 -9.74 -21.10
C PRO A 69 -9.32 -9.44 -19.97
N GLU A 70 -9.77 -9.58 -18.72
CA GLU A 70 -8.98 -9.43 -17.51
C GLU A 70 -8.11 -10.66 -17.21
N PHE A 71 -8.06 -11.69 -18.06
CA PHE A 71 -7.23 -12.88 -17.83
C PHE A 71 -6.51 -13.32 -19.12
N THR A 72 -6.12 -12.35 -19.95
CA THR A 72 -5.34 -12.62 -21.16
C THR A 72 -3.84 -12.47 -20.92
N MET A 73 -3.05 -13.30 -21.61
CA MET A 73 -1.58 -13.17 -21.63
C MET A 73 -1.16 -11.81 -22.21
N LYS A 74 -1.88 -11.29 -23.19
CA LYS A 74 -1.61 -9.95 -23.75
C LYS A 74 -1.72 -8.86 -22.67
N ARG A 75 -2.83 -8.81 -21.92
CA ARG A 75 -3.00 -7.82 -20.84
C ARG A 75 -1.89 -7.97 -19.80
N GLN A 76 -1.55 -9.21 -19.42
CA GLN A 76 -0.44 -9.46 -18.49
C GLN A 76 0.89 -8.91 -19.03
N LEU A 77 1.22 -9.18 -20.30
CA LEU A 77 2.45 -8.69 -20.92
C LEU A 77 2.45 -7.16 -21.00
N ASP A 78 1.37 -6.55 -21.47
CA ASP A 78 1.22 -5.09 -21.56
C ASP A 78 1.40 -4.45 -20.16
N ASP A 79 0.80 -5.03 -19.13
CA ASP A 79 0.98 -4.61 -17.73
C ASP A 79 2.45 -4.72 -17.28
N TYR A 80 3.13 -5.82 -17.61
CA TYR A 80 4.53 -6.03 -17.22
C TYR A 80 5.47 -5.04 -17.91
N TYR A 81 5.24 -4.80 -19.20
CA TYR A 81 5.97 -3.78 -19.95
C TYR A 81 5.78 -2.40 -19.32
N ASN A 82 4.53 -2.01 -19.10
CA ASN A 82 4.19 -0.67 -18.61
C ASN A 82 4.62 -0.44 -17.15
N LYS A 83 4.39 -1.41 -16.26
CA LYS A 83 4.63 -1.26 -14.82
C LYS A 83 6.09 -1.50 -14.43
N TYR A 84 6.82 -2.35 -15.16
CA TYR A 84 8.14 -2.80 -14.74
C TYR A 84 9.21 -2.59 -15.82
N TYR A 85 9.09 -3.23 -16.98
CA TYR A 85 10.22 -3.28 -17.92
C TYR A 85 10.57 -1.93 -18.54
N SER A 86 9.60 -1.12 -18.94
CA SER A 86 9.87 0.18 -19.54
C SER A 86 10.56 1.14 -18.56
N GLY A 87 10.08 1.20 -17.31
CA GLY A 87 10.71 1.99 -16.26
C GLY A 87 12.13 1.50 -15.90
N LEU A 88 12.32 0.17 -15.82
CA LEU A 88 13.63 -0.43 -15.58
C LEU A 88 14.62 -0.17 -16.73
N PHE A 89 14.15 -0.19 -17.98
CA PHE A 89 14.98 0.08 -19.15
C PHE A 89 15.51 1.52 -19.14
N GLU A 90 14.63 2.51 -18.94
CA GLU A 90 15.05 3.92 -18.87
C GLU A 90 16.01 4.17 -17.69
N ARG A 91 15.72 3.58 -16.53
CA ARG A 91 16.61 3.64 -15.37
C ARG A 91 17.96 2.97 -15.65
N ASN A 92 17.98 1.81 -16.30
CA ASN A 92 19.22 1.12 -16.64
C ASN A 92 20.08 1.99 -17.57
N LYS A 93 19.49 2.54 -18.62
CA LYS A 93 20.17 3.46 -19.56
C LYS A 93 20.79 4.66 -18.84
N TYR A 94 20.05 5.27 -17.92
CA TYR A 94 20.56 6.37 -17.08
C TYR A 94 21.74 5.96 -16.20
N LEU A 95 21.65 4.80 -15.53
CA LEU A 95 22.68 4.33 -14.60
C LEU A 95 23.98 3.85 -15.27
N ILE A 96 23.90 3.29 -16.49
CA ILE A 96 25.09 2.79 -17.21
C ILE A 96 25.76 3.85 -18.09
N ALA A 97 25.12 5.00 -18.31
CA ALA A 97 25.67 6.10 -19.08
C ALA A 97 27.00 6.63 -18.49
N ASN A 98 27.79 7.29 -19.32
CA ASN A 98 29.07 7.92 -18.93
C ASN A 98 29.99 7.00 -18.12
N ASN A 99 30.12 5.73 -18.54
CA ASN A 99 30.90 4.73 -17.81
C ASN A 99 30.44 4.56 -16.35
N PHE A 100 29.12 4.38 -16.16
CA PHE A 100 28.47 4.14 -14.87
C PHE A 100 28.63 5.28 -13.85
N GLU A 101 28.71 6.53 -14.31
CA GLU A 101 28.89 7.72 -13.46
C GLU A 101 27.85 7.77 -12.33
N LYS A 102 26.55 7.73 -12.67
CA LYS A 102 25.45 7.79 -11.71
C LYS A 102 25.39 6.60 -10.77
N ALA A 103 25.71 5.40 -11.25
CA ALA A 103 25.78 4.22 -10.38
C ALA A 103 26.92 4.34 -9.34
N LYS A 104 28.07 4.89 -9.74
CA LYS A 104 29.21 5.16 -8.83
C LYS A 104 28.88 6.24 -7.81
N GLU A 105 28.24 7.33 -8.24
CA GLU A 105 27.76 8.40 -7.35
C GLU A 105 26.79 7.85 -6.29
N LEU A 106 25.78 7.10 -6.72
CA LEU A 106 24.79 6.49 -5.82
C LEU A 106 25.44 5.47 -4.85
N SER A 107 26.41 4.68 -5.32
CA SER A 107 27.15 3.76 -4.47
C SER A 107 27.99 4.48 -3.42
N ALA A 108 28.69 5.56 -3.80
CA ALA A 108 29.47 6.37 -2.88
C ALA A 108 28.57 7.09 -1.87
N TRP A 109 27.40 7.57 -2.32
CA TRP A 109 26.37 8.16 -1.46
C TRP A 109 25.85 7.14 -0.44
N LYS A 110 25.47 5.93 -0.86
CA LYS A 110 25.00 4.86 0.04
C LYS A 110 26.03 4.57 1.12
N LYS A 111 27.31 4.43 0.74
CA LYS A 111 28.41 4.21 1.69
C LYS A 111 28.51 5.33 2.72
N ARG A 112 28.53 6.59 2.27
CA ARG A 112 28.61 7.76 3.17
C ARG A 112 27.44 7.83 4.14
N ILE A 113 26.22 7.61 3.64
CA ILE A 113 25.03 7.61 4.51
C ILE A 113 25.11 6.49 5.53
N THR A 114 25.50 5.27 5.15
CA THR A 114 25.69 4.16 6.11
C THR A 114 26.68 4.52 7.21
N GLU A 115 27.78 5.20 6.89
CA GLU A 115 28.80 5.60 7.86
C GLU A 115 28.31 6.69 8.83
N GLU A 116 27.44 7.60 8.37
CA GLU A 116 26.96 8.74 9.16
C GLU A 116 25.59 8.51 9.83
N TRP A 117 24.83 7.49 9.45
CA TRP A 117 23.42 7.31 9.81
C TRP A 117 23.19 7.26 11.32
N ASP A 118 24.06 6.54 12.04
CA ASP A 118 23.94 6.35 13.48
C ASP A 118 24.35 7.61 14.28
N ASN A 119 24.98 8.60 13.63
CA ASN A 119 25.32 9.89 14.24
C ASN A 119 24.12 10.86 14.29
N ILE A 120 22.99 10.54 13.63
CA ILE A 120 21.79 11.37 13.69
C ILE A 120 21.23 11.36 15.11
N GLU A 121 21.01 12.54 15.69
CA GLU A 121 20.43 12.70 17.01
C GLU A 121 19.02 13.27 16.92
N VAL A 122 18.10 12.69 17.70
CA VAL A 122 16.76 13.25 17.89
C VAL A 122 16.85 14.27 19.01
N LEU A 123 16.66 15.55 18.69
CA LEU A 123 16.78 16.63 19.67
C LEU A 123 15.48 16.80 20.48
N ASN A 124 14.35 16.81 19.77
CA ASN A 124 13.01 16.88 20.37
C ASN A 124 11.97 16.48 19.31
N TYR A 125 10.80 16.01 19.76
CA TYR A 125 9.62 15.84 18.92
C TYR A 125 8.36 16.17 19.71
N SER A 126 7.32 16.61 19.04
CA SER A 126 6.04 16.94 19.66
C SER A 126 4.87 16.59 18.74
N PHE A 127 3.78 16.21 19.38
CA PHE A 127 2.49 15.96 18.73
C PHE A 127 1.46 16.87 19.35
N GLU A 128 0.61 17.44 18.51
CA GLU A 128 -0.62 18.09 18.95
C GLU A 128 -1.58 17.02 19.44
N MET A 129 -1.64 16.85 20.76
CA MET A 129 -2.52 15.87 21.41
C MET A 129 -3.80 16.58 21.88
N PRO A 130 -4.96 16.29 21.27
CA PRO A 130 -6.24 16.76 21.79
C PRO A 130 -6.58 16.11 23.13
N ASP A 131 -7.52 16.73 23.86
CA ASP A 131 -7.99 16.21 25.14
C ASP A 131 -8.44 14.75 25.03
N GLY A 132 -7.98 13.93 25.97
CA GLY A 132 -8.27 12.50 25.99
C GLY A 132 -7.62 11.68 24.86
N ASN A 133 -6.70 12.27 24.08
CA ASN A 133 -6.05 11.63 22.92
C ASN A 133 -7.05 11.24 21.82
N ILE A 134 -8.14 12.02 21.67
CA ILE A 134 -9.20 11.78 20.70
C ILE A 134 -9.04 12.72 19.51
N TYR A 135 -8.64 12.16 18.37
CA TYR A 135 -8.49 12.90 17.12
C TYR A 135 -9.82 12.93 16.35
N HIS A 136 -10.29 14.13 16.00
CA HIS A 136 -11.53 14.35 15.27
C HIS A 136 -11.28 14.49 13.77
N SER A 137 -12.14 13.85 12.98
CA SER A 137 -12.12 14.01 11.52
C SER A 137 -12.37 15.46 11.14
N GLY A 138 -11.61 15.96 10.16
CA GLY A 138 -11.72 17.34 9.66
C GLY A 138 -10.98 18.39 10.50
N HIS A 139 -10.31 18.01 11.58
CA HIS A 139 -9.39 18.87 12.31
C HIS A 139 -7.94 18.65 11.85
N ASP A 140 -7.18 19.75 11.74
CA ASP A 140 -5.75 19.73 11.47
C ASP A 140 -4.99 19.54 12.78
N TYR A 141 -4.20 18.47 12.87
CA TYR A 141 -3.26 18.25 13.96
C TYR A 141 -1.83 18.40 13.44
N LYS A 142 -0.93 18.91 14.28
CA LYS A 142 0.47 19.11 13.90
C LYS A 142 1.39 18.14 14.62
N ALA A 143 2.40 17.66 13.91
CA ALA A 143 3.55 17.01 14.50
C ALA A 143 4.83 17.69 14.05
N GLU A 144 5.78 17.83 14.96
CA GLU A 144 7.09 18.42 14.72
C GLU A 144 8.19 17.52 15.24
N ILE A 145 9.32 17.55 14.55
CA ILE A 145 10.52 16.86 14.99
C ILE A 145 11.77 17.65 14.62
N ALA A 146 12.65 17.82 15.61
CA ALA A 146 13.95 18.43 15.48
C ALA A 146 15.03 17.35 15.53
N LEU A 147 15.86 17.29 14.48
CA LEU A 147 16.97 16.36 14.35
C LEU A 147 18.28 17.14 14.25
N ASP A 148 19.36 16.60 14.80
CA ASP A 148 20.72 16.97 14.42
C ASP A 148 21.27 15.90 13.48
N ILE A 149 21.30 16.20 12.18
CA ILE A 149 21.76 15.30 11.11
C ILE A 149 23.28 15.39 10.88
N LYS A 150 24.00 16.12 11.74
CA LYS A 150 25.46 16.30 11.68
C LYS A 150 25.91 16.77 10.30
N ASN A 151 26.64 15.91 9.57
CA ASN A 151 27.24 16.21 8.27
C ASN A 151 26.43 15.68 7.08
N ILE A 152 25.26 15.07 7.31
CA ILE A 152 24.41 14.58 6.24
C ILE A 152 23.72 15.77 5.57
N PRO A 153 23.70 15.86 4.22
CA PRO A 153 22.90 16.87 3.53
C PRO A 153 21.42 16.76 3.92
N LYS A 154 20.77 17.88 4.20
CA LYS A 154 19.36 17.91 4.65
C LYS A 154 18.39 17.28 3.65
N GLU A 155 18.70 17.33 2.37
CA GLU A 155 17.93 16.69 1.29
C GLU A 155 18.01 15.17 1.35
N ASN A 156 18.97 14.61 2.10
CA ASN A 156 19.19 13.18 2.24
C ASN A 156 18.55 12.54 3.47
N VAL A 157 17.81 13.30 4.26
CA VAL A 157 17.07 12.79 5.41
C VAL A 157 15.58 13.06 5.19
N GLY A 158 14.81 11.98 5.03
CA GLY A 158 13.36 12.02 5.05
C GLY A 158 12.82 11.66 6.43
N VAL A 159 11.67 12.22 6.79
CA VAL A 159 10.97 11.91 8.04
C VAL A 159 9.51 11.60 7.72
N GLU A 160 8.99 10.54 8.33
CA GLU A 160 7.64 10.06 8.08
C GLU A 160 6.87 9.82 9.38
N PHE A 161 5.61 10.23 9.36
CA PHE A 161 4.61 9.83 10.33
C PHE A 161 3.89 8.59 9.79
N ILE A 162 3.90 7.50 10.54
CA ILE A 162 3.27 6.24 10.15
C ILE A 162 2.07 5.99 11.04
N VAL A 163 0.91 5.71 10.43
CA VAL A 163 -0.31 5.31 11.13
C VAL A 163 -0.54 3.82 10.87
N THR A 164 -0.78 3.10 11.96
CA THR A 164 -1.11 1.67 11.94
C THR A 164 -2.36 1.42 12.76
N HIS A 165 -2.98 0.27 12.57
CA HIS A 165 -4.01 -0.23 13.49
C HIS A 165 -3.61 -1.61 13.98
N MET A 166 -4.06 -1.99 15.18
CA MET A 166 -3.79 -3.30 15.73
C MET A 166 -4.80 -4.32 15.19
N SER A 167 -4.31 -5.30 14.44
CA SER A 167 -5.13 -6.43 13.99
C SER A 167 -5.57 -7.31 15.15
N LYS A 168 -6.61 -8.13 14.94
CA LYS A 168 -7.06 -9.14 15.93
C LYS A 168 -5.98 -10.14 16.36
N LYS A 169 -4.88 -10.24 15.60
CA LYS A 169 -3.73 -11.10 15.89
C LYS A 169 -2.62 -10.37 16.66
N GLY A 170 -2.87 -9.15 17.14
CA GLY A 170 -1.89 -8.34 17.88
C GLY A 170 -0.75 -7.78 17.02
N ARG A 171 -0.93 -7.70 15.69
CA ARG A 171 0.07 -7.12 14.78
C ARG A 171 -0.35 -5.74 14.32
N HIS A 172 0.60 -4.81 14.26
CA HIS A 172 0.41 -3.52 13.61
C HIS A 172 0.27 -3.72 12.09
N GLU A 173 -0.84 -3.25 11.54
CA GLU A 173 -1.10 -3.24 10.11
C GLU A 173 -1.10 -1.79 9.61
N PHE A 174 -0.30 -1.54 8.55
CA PHE A 174 -0.14 -0.23 7.94
C PHE A 174 -1.48 0.33 7.47
N VAL A 175 -1.75 1.59 7.80
CA VAL A 175 -2.96 2.31 7.39
C VAL A 175 -2.61 3.43 6.43
N ASN A 176 -1.67 4.30 6.83
CA ASN A 176 -1.24 5.43 6.04
C ASN A 176 0.16 5.92 6.49
N SER A 177 0.82 6.70 5.66
CA SER A 177 2.04 7.42 5.98
C SER A 177 1.98 8.84 5.44
N GLN A 178 2.53 9.79 6.19
CA GLN A 178 2.66 11.16 5.73
C GLN A 178 4.09 11.66 5.93
N GLU A 179 4.68 12.22 4.89
CA GLU A 179 6.02 12.77 4.96
C GLU A 179 6.00 14.16 5.62
N PHE A 180 6.98 14.43 6.48
CA PHE A 180 7.17 15.76 7.04
C PHE A 180 7.86 16.67 6.03
N SER A 181 7.45 17.93 6.02
CA SER A 181 8.13 19.00 5.29
C SER A 181 9.26 19.57 6.14
N LEU A 182 10.43 19.77 5.53
CA LEU A 182 11.51 20.51 6.16
C LEU A 182 11.12 21.99 6.30
N VAL A 183 11.12 22.51 7.54
CA VAL A 183 10.76 23.90 7.87
C VAL A 183 12.00 24.78 7.94
N SER A 184 13.06 24.31 8.58
CA SER A 184 14.31 25.05 8.71
C SER A 184 15.48 24.08 8.93
N CYS A 185 16.70 24.49 8.57
CA CYS A 185 17.89 23.76 8.97
C CYS A 185 19.11 24.67 9.07
N LYS A 186 19.85 24.60 10.19
CA LYS A 186 21.06 25.40 10.43
C LYS A 186 22.10 24.57 11.20
N GLY A 187 23.27 24.38 10.61
CA GLY A 187 24.39 23.66 11.23
C GLY A 187 24.03 22.24 11.65
N GLY A 188 23.45 21.44 10.75
CA GLY A 188 22.99 20.07 11.02
C GLY A 188 21.67 19.98 11.78
N LYS A 189 21.24 21.04 12.48
CA LYS A 189 19.97 21.04 13.23
C LYS A 189 18.81 21.41 12.31
N CYS A 190 17.97 20.43 11.99
CA CYS A 190 16.83 20.57 11.09
C CYS A 190 15.50 20.38 11.83
N LEU A 191 14.51 21.23 11.53
CA LEU A 191 13.14 21.12 12.02
C LEU A 191 12.23 20.66 10.87
N TYR A 192 11.46 19.62 11.14
CA TYR A 192 10.48 19.04 10.23
C TYR A 192 9.07 19.19 10.81
N ARG A 193 8.07 19.40 9.96
CA ARG A 193 6.66 19.53 10.36
C ARG A 193 5.73 18.80 9.39
N VAL A 194 4.68 18.18 9.93
CA VAL A 194 3.58 17.60 9.14
C VAL A 194 2.24 18.05 9.69
N LYS A 195 1.24 18.13 8.81
CA LYS A 195 -0.17 18.32 9.17
C LYS A 195 -0.94 17.03 8.98
N LEU A 196 -1.46 16.48 10.06
CA LEU A 196 -2.22 15.24 10.10
C LEU A 196 -3.72 15.55 10.03
N ILE A 197 -4.42 14.90 9.12
CA ILE A 197 -5.89 14.97 9.02
C ILE A 197 -6.43 13.54 9.19
N PRO A 198 -7.06 13.22 10.33
CA PRO A 198 -7.66 11.90 10.53
C PRO A 198 -8.84 11.69 9.57
N GLU A 199 -8.74 10.69 8.69
CA GLU A 199 -9.80 10.37 7.71
C GLU A 199 -10.62 9.13 8.11
N LYS A 200 -10.12 8.34 9.06
CA LYS A 200 -10.74 7.07 9.48
C LYS A 200 -11.03 7.10 10.98
N ALA A 201 -12.22 6.66 11.35
CA ALA A 201 -12.58 6.43 12.74
C ALA A 201 -12.03 5.07 13.22
N GLY A 202 -11.57 5.02 14.46
CA GLY A 202 -11.07 3.79 15.08
C GLY A 202 -9.91 4.05 16.05
N ALA A 203 -9.41 2.96 16.65
CA ALA A 203 -8.19 2.99 17.44
C ALA A 203 -6.98 2.77 16.52
N PHE A 204 -6.04 3.72 16.55
CA PHE A 204 -4.81 3.67 15.77
C PHE A 204 -3.61 3.82 16.68
N SER A 205 -2.48 3.29 16.21
CA SER A 205 -1.16 3.57 16.76
C SER A 205 -0.37 4.35 15.74
N TYR A 206 0.47 5.27 16.19
CA TYR A 206 1.33 6.04 15.31
C TYR A 206 2.79 5.91 15.74
N GLY A 207 3.69 6.25 14.82
CA GLY A 207 5.12 6.33 15.08
C GLY A 207 5.80 7.27 14.11
N ILE A 208 6.99 7.75 14.47
CA ILE A 208 7.85 8.52 13.57
C ILE A 208 9.03 7.65 13.18
N ARG A 209 9.38 7.70 11.89
CA ARG A 209 10.63 7.13 11.40
C ARG A 209 11.40 8.10 10.53
N ILE A 210 12.71 7.95 10.53
CA ILE A 210 13.63 8.61 9.60
C ILE A 210 14.17 7.60 8.60
N TYR A 211 14.44 8.06 7.38
CA TYR A 211 14.93 7.24 6.28
C TYR A 211 15.82 8.05 5.32
N PRO A 212 16.81 7.44 4.66
CA PRO A 212 17.61 8.13 3.67
C PRO A 212 16.79 8.52 2.45
N ARG A 213 17.01 9.73 1.95
CA ARG A 213 16.36 10.25 0.74
C ARG A 213 17.40 10.55 -0.34
N HIS A 214 17.15 10.14 -1.57
CA HIS A 214 17.99 10.48 -2.70
C HIS A 214 17.15 10.48 -3.97
N GLU A 215 17.41 11.41 -4.89
CA GLU A 215 16.67 11.52 -6.15
C GLU A 215 16.78 10.24 -7.00
N ASP A 216 17.95 9.61 -7.01
CA ASP A 216 18.17 8.36 -7.74
C ASP A 216 17.66 7.09 -7.04
N LEU A 217 17.01 7.19 -5.87
CA LEU A 217 16.31 6.07 -5.23
C LEU A 217 14.81 6.11 -5.58
N PRO A 218 14.32 5.29 -6.53
CA PRO A 218 12.92 5.29 -6.95
C PRO A 218 11.97 4.83 -5.84
N HIS A 219 12.46 3.98 -4.93
CA HIS A 219 11.69 3.46 -3.81
C HIS A 219 12.49 3.56 -2.51
N LYS A 220 11.78 3.76 -1.40
CA LYS A 220 12.38 3.84 -0.06
C LYS A 220 13.04 2.51 0.34
N GLN A 221 12.56 1.39 -0.21
CA GLN A 221 13.06 0.04 0.01
C GLN A 221 14.40 -0.24 -0.69
N ASP A 222 14.84 0.62 -1.62
CA ASP A 222 16.12 0.46 -2.32
C ASP A 222 17.34 0.65 -1.39
N PHE A 223 17.12 1.11 -0.16
CA PHE A 223 18.13 1.21 0.87
C PHE A 223 17.57 0.76 2.22
N TYR A 224 18.34 -0.05 2.95
CA TYR A 224 17.86 -0.77 4.13
C TYR A 224 17.80 0.07 5.41
N LEU A 225 18.41 1.26 5.40
CA LEU A 225 18.48 2.11 6.58
C LEU A 225 17.13 2.73 6.88
N LEU A 226 16.68 2.54 8.12
CA LEU A 226 15.46 3.07 8.67
C LEU A 226 15.66 3.15 10.18
N ARG A 227 15.21 4.23 10.81
CA ARG A 227 15.22 4.33 12.27
C ARG A 227 13.87 4.83 12.77
N TRP A 228 13.24 4.01 13.62
CA TRP A 228 12.07 4.39 14.39
C TRP A 228 12.49 5.26 15.57
N ILE A 229 11.67 6.24 15.90
CA ILE A 229 11.91 7.21 16.98
C ILE A 229 10.94 6.95 18.13
N ASP A 230 9.68 6.67 17.78
CA ASP A 230 8.57 6.30 18.65
C ASP A 230 7.69 5.30 17.87
#